data_AF-A0A2H9P9I8-F1
#
_entry.id   AF-A0A2H9P9I8-F1
#
_cell.length_a   1.000
_cell.length_b   1.000
_cell.length_c   1.000
_cell.angle_alpha   90.00
_cell.angle_beta   90.00
_cell.angle_gamma   90.00
#
_symmetry.space_group_name_H-M   'P 1'
#
loop_
_entity.id
_entity.type
_entity.pdbx_description
1 polymer ?
#
loop_
_entity_poly.entity_id
_entity_poly.type
_entity_poly.pdbx_seq_one_letter_code
_entity_poly.pdbx_strand_id
1 'polypeptide(L)'
;DDGSMLRIEEKTLIEIVDSKIEEGTEEGKKSFLINLGLGKVLNNLKKLIHKESRYNIKTQTAVAGVRGTEFSVESQKDKTEVAVFEGEVDVSAPIISGQSVRVSQDQQTLVEKGKAPLTPQALSKKSRLYRENIVAKFRQRVEQNRLRLEEIRNRRQVKIEAMKKKVEDFKKRTQEKIQQQKEKKEEKLPTVK
;
A
#
# COMPACT_ATOMS: atom_id res chain seq x y z
N ASP A 1 6.38 -0.72 -5.03
CA ASP A 1 6.01 -1.60 -3.91
C ASP A 1 6.30 -0.89 -2.59
N ASP A 2 5.32 -0.79 -1.69
CA ASP A 2 5.40 -0.13 -0.39
C ASP A 2 5.46 -1.10 0.81
N GLY A 3 5.58 -2.40 0.54
CA GLY A 3 5.66 -3.44 1.57
C GLY A 3 4.32 -3.79 2.21
N SER A 4 3.20 -3.38 1.60
CA SER A 4 1.87 -3.90 1.93
C SER A 4 1.73 -5.32 1.39
N MET A 5 1.14 -6.21 2.18
CA MET A 5 1.00 -7.62 1.83
C MET A 5 -0.45 -8.08 2.05
N LEU A 6 -0.93 -8.86 1.10
CA LEU A 6 -2.19 -9.60 1.17
C LEU A 6 -1.86 -11.09 1.25
N ARG A 7 -2.30 -11.76 2.31
CA ARG A 7 -2.30 -13.21 2.43
C ARG A 7 -3.70 -13.73 2.09
N ILE A 8 -3.75 -14.63 1.12
CA ILE A 8 -4.97 -15.32 0.72
C ILE A 8 -4.95 -16.69 1.41
N GLU A 9 -5.98 -16.99 2.19
CA GLU A 9 -6.10 -18.31 2.83
C GLU A 9 -6.69 -19.34 1.86
N GLU A 10 -6.63 -20.61 2.24
CA GLU A 10 -7.20 -21.70 1.45
C GLU A 10 -8.68 -21.48 1.12
N LYS A 11 -9.11 -22.02 -0.03
CA LYS A 11 -10.51 -21.97 -0.50
C LYS A 11 -11.05 -20.55 -0.63
N THR A 12 -10.19 -19.61 -0.99
CA THR A 12 -10.54 -18.20 -1.17
C THR A 12 -10.66 -17.82 -2.64
N LEU A 13 -11.74 -17.12 -2.99
CA LEU A 13 -11.97 -16.55 -4.31
C LEU A 13 -11.88 -15.03 -4.22
N ILE A 14 -10.91 -14.46 -4.92
CA ILE A 14 -10.73 -13.01 -5.03
C ILE A 14 -10.71 -12.55 -6.48
N GLU A 15 -11.17 -11.33 -6.70
CA GLU A 15 -11.02 -10.59 -7.93
C GLU A 15 -10.45 -9.20 -7.59
N ILE A 16 -9.39 -8.81 -8.29
CA ILE A 16 -8.81 -7.47 -8.17
C ILE A 16 -9.49 -6.61 -9.23
N VAL A 17 -10.34 -5.69 -8.77
CA VAL A 17 -11.17 -4.83 -9.65
C VAL A 17 -10.43 -3.55 -10.02
N ASP A 18 -9.72 -2.95 -9.06
CA ASP A 18 -8.93 -1.74 -9.28
C ASP A 18 -7.61 -1.87 -8.52
N SER A 19 -6.53 -1.46 -9.17
CA SER A 19 -5.16 -1.45 -8.61
C SER A 19 -4.36 -0.35 -9.31
N LYS A 20 -4.65 0.90 -8.93
CA LYS A 20 -3.99 2.09 -9.48
C LYS A 20 -3.04 2.68 -8.45
N ILE A 21 -1.83 2.98 -8.91
CA ILE A 21 -0.81 3.69 -8.15
C ILE A 21 -0.31 4.81 -9.07
N GLU A 22 -0.54 6.06 -8.68
CA GLU A 22 0.05 7.19 -9.39
C GLU A 22 1.56 7.26 -9.08
N GLU A 23 2.39 7.15 -10.12
CA GLU A 23 3.85 7.19 -9.99
C GLU A 23 4.35 8.63 -9.87
N GLY A 24 5.33 8.87 -8.98
CA GLY A 24 6.01 10.16 -8.87
C GLY A 24 6.54 10.50 -7.48
N THR A 25 5.90 10.01 -6.42
CA THR A 25 6.33 10.17 -5.02
C THR A 25 5.91 8.96 -4.16
N GLU A 26 6.55 8.74 -3.00
CA GLU A 26 6.14 7.68 -2.05
C GLU A 26 4.70 7.87 -1.52
N GLU A 27 4.18 9.09 -1.67
CA GLU A 27 2.85 9.54 -1.25
C GLU A 27 1.85 9.59 -2.42
N GLY A 28 2.17 9.00 -3.57
CA GLY A 28 1.26 8.92 -4.71
C GLY A 28 -0.09 8.33 -4.32
N LYS A 29 -1.15 8.79 -4.98
CA LYS A 29 -2.50 8.30 -4.77
C LYS A 29 -2.59 6.82 -5.11
N LYS A 30 -3.15 6.04 -4.19
CA LYS A 30 -3.33 4.59 -4.28
C LYS A 30 -4.80 4.23 -4.22
N SER A 31 -5.31 3.55 -5.24
CA SER A 31 -6.67 3.02 -5.27
C SER A 31 -6.61 1.52 -5.45
N PHE A 32 -7.10 0.80 -4.44
CA PHE A 32 -7.22 -0.65 -4.46
C PHE A 32 -8.66 -1.06 -4.15
N LEU A 33 -9.22 -1.88 -5.03
CA LEU A 33 -10.53 -2.48 -4.85
C LEU A 33 -10.43 -3.99 -5.10
N ILE A 34 -10.74 -4.75 -4.05
CA ILE A 34 -10.76 -6.21 -4.09
C ILE A 34 -12.20 -6.67 -3.87
N ASN A 35 -12.70 -7.53 -4.74
CA ASN A 35 -13.89 -8.32 -4.50
C ASN A 35 -13.48 -9.66 -3.89
N LEU A 36 -13.96 -9.95 -2.69
CA LEU A 36 -13.80 -11.22 -1.99
C LEU A 36 -15.13 -11.97 -2.04
N GLY A 37 -15.19 -13.03 -2.85
CA GLY A 37 -16.39 -13.84 -3.00
C GLY A 37 -16.61 -14.75 -1.79
N LEU A 38 -15.72 -15.72 -1.61
CA LEU A 38 -15.73 -16.69 -0.51
C LEU A 38 -14.32 -16.84 0.05
N GLY A 39 -14.20 -17.16 1.34
CA GLY A 39 -12.94 -17.50 1.98
C GLY A 39 -12.41 -16.38 2.85
N LYS A 40 -11.10 -16.36 3.10
CA LYS A 40 -10.48 -15.45 4.05
C LYS A 40 -9.22 -14.82 3.50
N VAL A 41 -9.08 -13.53 3.77
CA VAL A 41 -7.85 -12.79 3.50
C VAL A 41 -7.35 -12.12 4.76
N LEU A 42 -6.03 -12.07 4.90
CA LEU A 42 -5.32 -11.32 5.93
C LEU A 42 -4.48 -10.24 5.26
N ASN A 43 -4.67 -9.01 5.71
CA ASN A 43 -4.04 -7.83 5.16
C ASN A 43 -3.09 -7.25 6.19
N ASN A 44 -1.93 -6.82 5.74
CA ASN A 44 -1.06 -5.93 6.50
C ASN A 44 -0.60 -4.84 5.54
N LEU A 45 -1.22 -3.66 5.68
CA LEU A 45 -1.08 -2.55 4.74
C LEU A 45 -0.22 -1.46 5.37
N LYS A 46 0.65 -0.85 4.57
CA LYS A 46 1.27 0.41 4.98
C LYS A 46 0.21 1.51 5.02
N LYS A 47 0.31 2.42 5.98
CA LYS A 47 -0.64 3.51 6.16
C LYS A 47 -0.78 4.33 4.88
N LEU A 48 -2.03 4.56 4.46
CA LEU A 48 -2.32 5.40 3.30
C LEU A 48 -2.17 6.88 3.69
N ILE A 49 -1.12 7.52 3.18
CA ILE A 49 -0.77 8.91 3.51
C ILE A 49 -1.66 9.87 2.71
N HIS A 50 -1.78 9.67 1.40
CA HIS A 50 -2.57 10.54 0.53
C HIS A 50 -4.06 10.51 0.90
N LYS A 51 -4.71 11.68 0.98
CA LYS A 51 -6.13 11.81 1.38
C LYS A 51 -7.07 11.02 0.47
N GLU A 52 -6.80 11.06 -0.82
CA GLU A 52 -7.62 10.39 -1.84
C GLU A 52 -7.28 8.90 -2.04
N SER A 53 -6.30 8.36 -1.30
CA SER A 53 -6.02 6.93 -1.38
C SER A 53 -7.15 6.13 -0.75
N ARG A 54 -7.51 5.02 -1.38
CA ARG A 54 -8.56 4.11 -0.92
C ARG A 54 -8.09 2.67 -1.03
N TYR A 55 -8.37 1.89 0.01
CA TYR A 55 -8.22 0.44 -0.02
C TYR A 55 -9.53 -0.16 0.48
N ASN A 56 -10.25 -0.82 -0.42
CA ASN A 56 -11.56 -1.39 -0.13
C ASN A 56 -11.57 -2.88 -0.43
N ILE A 57 -12.09 -3.67 0.52
CA ILE A 57 -12.48 -5.06 0.30
C ILE A 57 -14.01 -5.10 0.28
N LYS A 58 -14.57 -5.49 -0.85
CA LYS A 58 -16.01 -5.73 -1.02
C LYS A 58 -16.28 -7.23 -0.94
N THR A 59 -17.34 -7.57 -0.22
CA THR A 59 -17.90 -8.91 -0.15
C THR A 59 -19.37 -8.84 -0.55
N GLN A 60 -20.07 -9.97 -0.55
CA GLN A 60 -21.50 -9.98 -0.78
C GLN A 60 -22.30 -9.20 0.28
N THR A 61 -21.80 -9.12 1.52
CA THR A 61 -22.56 -8.52 2.64
C THR A 61 -21.95 -7.24 3.20
N ALA A 62 -20.66 -6.97 2.96
CA ALA A 62 -19.94 -5.86 3.57
C ALA A 62 -18.95 -5.17 2.61
N VAL A 63 -18.69 -3.90 2.89
CA VAL A 63 -17.53 -3.15 2.38
C VAL A 63 -16.65 -2.79 3.58
N ALA A 64 -15.39 -3.22 3.54
CA ALA A 64 -14.36 -2.82 4.49
C ALA A 64 -13.47 -1.76 3.85
N GLY A 65 -13.57 -0.52 4.32
CA GLY A 65 -12.74 0.61 3.91
C GLY A 65 -11.60 0.84 4.89
N VAL A 66 -10.38 0.92 4.38
CA VAL A 66 -9.18 0.83 5.22
C VAL A 66 -8.20 1.95 4.93
N ARG A 67 -7.76 2.65 5.99
CA ARG A 67 -6.72 3.67 5.92
C ARG A 67 -5.39 3.17 6.54
N GLY A 68 -5.01 1.96 6.13
CA GLY A 68 -3.87 1.18 6.63
C GLY A 68 -4.13 0.50 7.96
N THR A 69 -3.97 -0.83 8.03
CA THR A 69 -4.07 -1.67 9.24
C THR A 69 -3.54 -3.09 9.01
N GLU A 70 -3.47 -3.86 10.10
CA GLU A 70 -3.42 -5.32 10.08
C GLU A 70 -4.79 -5.89 10.46
N PHE A 71 -5.45 -6.58 9.52
CA PHE A 71 -6.84 -7.04 9.70
C PHE A 71 -7.16 -8.21 8.77
N SER A 72 -8.17 -9.02 9.15
CA SER A 72 -8.70 -10.08 8.30
C SER A 72 -10.15 -9.84 7.92
N VAL A 73 -10.51 -10.25 6.70
CA VAL A 73 -11.89 -10.31 6.21
C VAL A 73 -12.17 -11.75 5.82
N GLU A 74 -13.22 -12.34 6.42
CA GLU A 74 -13.71 -13.67 6.11
C GLU A 74 -15.11 -13.55 5.52
N SER A 75 -15.25 -13.88 4.24
CA SER A 75 -16.52 -13.89 3.51
C SER A 75 -17.07 -15.31 3.47
N GLN A 76 -18.30 -15.47 3.94
CA GLN A 76 -19.11 -16.68 3.83
C GLN A 76 -20.39 -16.34 3.06
N LYS A 77 -21.15 -17.37 2.67
CA LYS A 77 -22.33 -17.23 1.80
C LYS A 77 -23.32 -16.12 2.23
N ASP A 78 -23.57 -16.00 3.53
CA ASP A 78 -24.58 -15.09 4.07
C ASP A 78 -24.05 -14.13 5.13
N LYS A 79 -22.73 -14.09 5.35
CA LYS A 79 -22.11 -13.20 6.35
C LYS A 79 -20.65 -12.90 6.06
N THR A 80 -20.21 -11.75 6.53
CA THR A 80 -18.80 -11.34 6.49
C THR A 80 -18.34 -10.98 7.89
N GLU A 81 -17.25 -11.60 8.34
CA GLU A 81 -16.58 -11.26 9.59
C GLU A 81 -15.34 -10.42 9.29
N VAL A 82 -15.19 -9.30 10.00
CA VAL A 82 -14.01 -8.44 9.92
C VAL A 82 -13.38 -8.37 11.30
N ALA A 83 -12.10 -8.73 11.40
CA ALA A 83 -11.34 -8.70 12.65
C ALA A 83 -10.08 -7.85 12.48
N VAL A 84 -9.86 -6.90 13.40
CA VAL A 84 -8.77 -5.93 13.33
C VAL A 84 -7.76 -6.23 14.42
N PHE A 85 -6.52 -6.45 14.01
CA PHE A 85 -5.40 -6.80 14.90
C PHE A 85 -4.53 -5.59 15.23
N GLU A 86 -4.56 -4.56 14.36
CA GLU A 86 -3.85 -3.30 14.55
C GLU A 86 -4.51 -2.19 13.72
N GLY A 87 -4.70 -1.00 14.33
CA GLY A 87 -5.30 0.18 13.69
C GLY A 87 -6.84 0.17 13.66
N GLU A 88 -7.46 0.76 12.62
CA GLU A 88 -8.92 0.85 12.47
C GLU A 88 -9.44 0.51 11.06
N VAL A 89 -10.62 -0.10 10.98
CA VAL A 89 -11.32 -0.40 9.73
C VAL A 89 -12.75 0.09 9.82
N ASP A 90 -13.18 0.88 8.83
CA ASP A 90 -14.59 1.26 8.70
C ASP A 90 -15.32 0.17 7.90
N VAL A 91 -16.35 -0.42 8.49
CA VAL A 91 -17.14 -1.50 7.89
C VAL A 91 -18.57 -1.02 7.67
N SER A 92 -19.10 -1.20 6.46
CA SER A 92 -20.48 -0.87 6.11
C SER A 92 -21.16 -2.01 5.35
N ALA A 93 -22.49 -2.01 5.34
CA ALA A 93 -23.27 -2.90 4.47
C ALA A 93 -23.58 -2.19 3.15
N PRO A 94 -23.33 -2.78 1.96
CA PRO A 94 -23.57 -2.12 0.67
C PRO A 94 -25.02 -1.67 0.45
N ILE A 95 -25.97 -2.40 1.03
CA ILE A 95 -27.41 -2.22 0.82
C ILE A 95 -27.98 -1.14 1.77
N ILE A 96 -27.29 -0.85 2.87
CA ILE A 96 -27.79 0.07 3.92
C ILE A 96 -26.91 1.31 3.94
N SER A 97 -27.33 2.33 3.22
CA SER A 97 -26.64 3.62 3.15
C SER A 97 -26.54 4.30 4.52
N GLY A 98 -25.37 4.86 4.83
CA GLY A 98 -25.14 5.67 6.04
C GLY A 98 -24.90 4.88 7.33
N GLN A 99 -24.97 3.54 7.31
CA GLN A 99 -24.66 2.71 8.48
C GLN A 99 -23.29 2.04 8.32
N SER A 100 -22.27 2.69 8.91
CA SER A 100 -20.93 2.14 9.06
C SER A 100 -20.55 2.04 10.53
N VAL A 101 -19.84 0.99 10.90
CA VAL A 101 -19.20 0.85 12.21
C VAL A 101 -17.70 0.94 12.04
N ARG A 102 -17.05 1.65 12.96
CA ARG A 102 -15.60 1.68 13.05
C ARG A 102 -15.15 0.56 13.96
N VAL A 103 -14.36 -0.37 13.42
CA VAL A 103 -13.78 -1.49 14.16
C VAL A 103 -12.33 -1.14 14.49
N SER A 104 -12.01 -1.00 15.76
CA SER A 104 -10.66 -0.66 16.21
C SER A 104 -9.86 -1.93 16.53
N GLN A 105 -8.59 -1.73 16.87
CA GLN A 105 -7.69 -2.80 17.29
C GLN A 105 -8.32 -3.70 18.36
N ASP A 106 -8.07 -5.01 18.22
CA ASP A 106 -8.54 -6.05 19.13
C ASP A 106 -10.06 -6.18 19.18
N GLN A 107 -10.72 -5.68 18.14
CA GLN A 107 -12.15 -5.85 17.92
C GLN A 107 -12.46 -6.56 16.60
N GLN A 108 -13.69 -7.03 16.52
CA GLN A 108 -14.28 -7.61 15.33
C GLN A 108 -15.75 -7.19 15.20
N THR A 109 -16.25 -7.25 13.97
CA THR A 109 -17.68 -7.12 13.66
C THR A 109 -18.12 -8.22 12.72
N LEU A 110 -19.43 -8.42 12.65
CA LEU A 110 -20.11 -9.34 11.74
C LEU A 110 -21.16 -8.56 10.95
N VAL A 111 -21.21 -8.80 9.64
CA VAL A 111 -22.23 -8.25 8.77
C VAL A 111 -22.98 -9.40 8.11
N GLU A 112 -24.21 -9.64 8.56
CA GLU A 112 -25.10 -10.60 7.93
C GLU A 112 -25.75 -10.02 6.67
N LYS A 113 -26.12 -10.88 5.74
CA LYS A 113 -26.76 -10.49 4.49
C LYS A 113 -28.01 -9.64 4.73
N GLY A 114 -28.03 -8.45 4.14
CA GLY A 114 -29.15 -7.52 4.24
C GLY A 114 -29.28 -6.81 5.59
N LYS A 115 -28.33 -6.99 6.52
CA LYS A 115 -28.32 -6.31 7.82
C LYS A 115 -27.15 -5.35 7.93
N ALA A 116 -27.27 -4.40 8.85
CA ALA A 116 -26.20 -3.49 9.20
C ALA A 116 -25.08 -4.25 9.94
N PRO A 117 -23.84 -3.74 9.92
CA PRO A 117 -22.78 -4.30 10.75
C PRO A 117 -23.16 -4.29 12.22
N LEU A 118 -22.85 -5.38 12.93
CA LEU A 118 -22.99 -5.41 14.38
C LEU A 118 -22.05 -4.40 15.03
N THR A 119 -22.40 -3.94 16.23
CA THR A 119 -21.49 -3.14 17.04
C THR A 119 -20.17 -3.89 17.24
N PRO A 120 -19.02 -3.21 17.14
CA PRO A 120 -17.71 -3.84 17.35
C PRO A 120 -17.63 -4.50 18.73
N GLN A 121 -17.16 -5.74 18.75
CA GLN A 121 -16.96 -6.54 19.97
C GLN A 121 -15.51 -6.99 20.06
N ALA A 122 -15.05 -7.36 21.25
CA ALA A 122 -13.71 -7.93 21.42
C ALA A 122 -13.51 -9.17 20.52
N LEU A 123 -12.26 -9.43 20.12
CA LEU A 123 -11.92 -10.61 19.32
C LEU A 123 -12.48 -11.90 19.96
N SER A 124 -13.16 -12.70 19.13
CA SER A 124 -13.62 -14.03 19.52
C SER A 124 -12.43 -14.95 19.85
N LYS A 125 -12.69 -16.07 20.53
CA LYS A 125 -11.65 -17.11 20.75
C LYS A 125 -10.98 -17.54 19.44
N LYS A 126 -11.78 -17.71 18.37
CA LYS A 126 -11.28 -18.05 17.02
C LYS A 126 -10.32 -16.98 16.51
N SER A 127 -10.69 -15.70 16.59
CA SER A 127 -9.87 -14.59 16.10
C SER A 127 -8.60 -14.36 16.93
N ARG A 128 -8.64 -14.58 18.26
CA ARG A 128 -7.45 -14.55 19.11
C ARG A 128 -6.45 -15.65 18.75
N LEU A 129 -6.92 -16.89 18.59
CA LEU A 129 -6.06 -17.99 18.15
C LEU A 129 -5.47 -17.74 16.75
N TYR A 130 -6.26 -17.14 15.85
CA TYR A 130 -5.78 -16.75 14.53
C TYR A 130 -4.68 -15.68 14.62
N ARG A 131 -4.83 -14.69 15.52
CA ARG A 131 -3.81 -13.68 15.80
C ARG A 131 -2.48 -14.30 16.21
N GLU A 132 -2.53 -15.19 17.20
CA GLU A 132 -1.35 -15.84 17.77
C GLU A 132 -0.62 -16.74 16.75
N ASN A 133 -1.37 -17.53 15.98
CA ASN A 133 -0.77 -18.60 15.17
C ASN A 133 -0.44 -18.19 13.72
N ILE A 134 -1.24 -17.28 13.14
CA ILE A 134 -1.15 -16.93 11.73
C ILE A 134 -0.71 -15.48 11.56
N VAL A 135 -1.37 -14.54 12.25
CA VAL A 135 -1.08 -13.11 12.10
C VAL A 135 0.33 -12.78 12.59
N ALA A 136 0.75 -13.31 13.74
CA ALA A 136 2.10 -13.08 14.26
C ALA A 136 3.19 -13.52 13.28
N LYS A 137 3.05 -14.71 12.66
CA LYS A 137 4.00 -15.22 11.65
C LYS A 137 3.96 -14.38 10.37
N PHE A 138 2.76 -14.00 9.95
CA PHE A 138 2.60 -13.15 8.78
C PHE A 138 3.26 -11.79 8.99
N ARG A 139 3.07 -11.17 10.16
CA ARG A 139 3.70 -9.91 10.55
C ARG A 139 5.22 -9.99 10.46
N GLN A 140 5.83 -11.04 10.99
CA GLN A 140 7.29 -11.25 10.85
C GLN A 140 7.75 -11.25 9.38
N ARG A 141 7.03 -11.96 8.51
CA ARG A 141 7.32 -12.00 7.07
C ARG A 141 7.14 -10.62 6.42
N VAL A 142 6.13 -9.86 6.81
CA VAL A 142 5.88 -8.50 6.31
C VAL A 142 7.03 -7.58 6.69
N GLU A 143 7.48 -7.61 7.94
CA GLU A 143 8.60 -6.80 8.42
C GLU A 143 9.92 -7.14 7.71
N GLN A 144 10.23 -8.43 7.55
CA GLN A 144 11.39 -8.86 6.77
C GLN A 144 11.36 -8.36 5.32
N ASN A 145 10.18 -8.42 4.69
CA ASN A 145 9.99 -7.91 3.34
C ASN A 145 10.21 -6.38 3.27
N ARG A 146 9.71 -5.64 4.26
CA ARG A 146 9.90 -4.17 4.34
C ARG A 146 11.36 -3.78 4.48
N LEU A 147 12.11 -4.43 5.38
CA LEU A 147 13.55 -4.21 5.55
C LEU A 147 14.30 -4.49 4.25
N ARG A 148 14.00 -5.62 3.60
CA ARG A 148 14.61 -5.96 2.30
C ARG A 148 14.30 -4.92 1.22
N LEU A 149 13.07 -4.43 1.16
CA LEU A 149 12.69 -3.39 0.19
C LEU A 149 13.40 -2.06 0.47
N GLU A 150 13.60 -1.70 1.74
CA GLU A 150 14.33 -0.51 2.16
C GLU A 150 15.80 -0.58 1.73
N GLU A 151 16.48 -1.71 1.95
CA GLU A 151 17.85 -1.91 1.46
C GLU A 151 17.95 -1.75 -0.07
N ILE A 152 16.99 -2.31 -0.82
CA ILE A 152 16.94 -2.19 -2.28
C ILE A 152 16.76 -0.71 -2.68
N ARG A 153 15.89 0.03 -2.00
CA ARG A 153 15.67 1.46 -2.26
C ARG A 153 16.92 2.28 -1.98
N ASN A 154 17.57 2.08 -0.83
CA ASN A 154 18.79 2.80 -0.46
C ASN A 154 19.91 2.54 -1.48
N ARG A 155 20.11 1.29 -1.89
CA ARG A 155 21.07 0.94 -2.96
C ARG A 155 20.75 1.61 -4.29
N ARG A 156 19.47 1.69 -4.66
CA ARG A 156 19.03 2.39 -5.89
C ARG A 156 19.26 3.89 -5.78
N GLN A 157 18.98 4.50 -4.63
CA GLN A 157 19.16 5.94 -4.41
C GLN A 157 20.63 6.33 -4.54
N VAL A 158 21.54 5.59 -3.89
CA VAL A 158 22.99 5.81 -4.02
C VAL A 158 23.45 5.70 -5.48
N LYS A 159 22.94 4.72 -6.24
CA LYS A 159 23.26 4.58 -7.67
C LYS A 159 22.72 5.75 -8.51
N ILE A 160 21.48 6.19 -8.25
CA ILE A 160 20.87 7.32 -8.95
C ILE A 160 21.63 8.61 -8.65
N GLU A 161 22.02 8.85 -7.41
CA GLU A 161 22.81 10.01 -7.00
C GLU A 161 24.20 10.01 -7.63
N ALA A 162 24.89 8.86 -7.61
CA ALA A 162 26.17 8.70 -8.31
C ALA A 162 26.03 8.93 -9.83
N MET A 163 24.94 8.47 -10.44
CA MET A 163 24.65 8.70 -11.86
C MET A 163 24.37 10.18 -12.14
N LYS A 164 23.57 10.85 -11.31
CA LYS A 164 23.30 12.30 -11.41
C LYS A 164 24.60 13.11 -11.32
N LYS A 165 25.48 12.78 -10.37
CA LYS A 165 26.80 13.42 -10.23
C LYS A 165 27.66 13.23 -11.48
N LYS A 166 27.73 12.00 -12.03
CA LYS A 166 28.45 11.73 -13.28
C LYS A 166 27.90 12.53 -14.47
N VAL A 167 26.57 12.64 -14.57
CA VAL A 167 25.93 13.43 -15.63
C VAL A 167 26.25 14.93 -15.45
N GLU A 168 26.25 15.44 -14.23
CA GLU A 168 26.61 16.82 -13.93
C GLU A 168 28.09 17.12 -14.24
N ASP A 169 29.00 16.25 -13.81
CA ASP A 169 30.44 16.35 -14.11
C ASP A 169 30.69 16.29 -15.63
N PHE A 170 29.97 15.42 -16.35
CA PHE A 170 30.05 15.36 -17.81
C PHE A 170 29.55 16.64 -18.49
N LYS A 171 28.44 17.22 -18.00
CA LYS A 171 27.92 18.50 -18.49
C LYS A 171 28.93 19.64 -18.27
N LYS A 172 29.52 19.76 -17.07
CA LYS A 172 30.55 20.76 -16.75
C LYS A 172 31.76 20.64 -17.67
N ARG A 173 32.33 19.43 -17.80
CA ARG A 173 33.46 19.17 -18.70
C ARG A 173 33.15 19.50 -20.16
N THR A 174 31.91 19.25 -20.59
CA THR A 174 31.48 19.57 -21.96
C THR A 174 31.38 21.09 -22.16
N GLN A 175 30.81 21.82 -21.19
CA GLN A 175 30.75 23.29 -21.22
C GLN A 175 32.14 23.93 -21.20
N GLU A 176 33.04 23.47 -20.34
CA GLU A 176 34.43 23.93 -20.29
C GLU A 176 35.15 23.76 -21.63
N LYS A 177 34.98 22.60 -22.29
CA LYS A 177 35.55 22.36 -23.63
C LYS A 177 34.98 23.29 -24.68
N ILE A 178 33.66 23.55 -24.65
CA ILE A 178 33.01 24.49 -25.58
C ILE A 178 33.55 25.91 -25.35
N GLN A 179 33.73 26.33 -24.10
CA GLN A 179 34.24 27.65 -23.74
C GLN A 179 35.70 27.84 -24.20
N GLN A 180 36.57 26.88 -23.90
CA GLN A 180 37.98 26.91 -24.35
C GLN A 180 38.11 26.93 -25.88
N GLN A 181 37.21 26.27 -26.60
CA GLN A 181 37.20 26.32 -28.07
C GLN A 181 36.74 27.67 -28.62
N LYS A 182 35.83 28.37 -27.93
CA LYS A 182 35.42 29.73 -28.29
C LYS A 182 36.54 30.73 -28.05
N GLU A 183 37.19 30.68 -26.89
CA GLU A 183 38.32 31.55 -26.54
C GLU A 183 39.49 31.35 -27.51
N LYS A 184 39.87 30.11 -27.82
CA LYS A 184 40.91 29.81 -28.83
C LYS A 184 40.55 30.23 -30.25
N LYS A 185 39.26 30.38 -30.57
CA LYS A 185 38.82 30.92 -31.86
C LYS A 185 38.91 32.44 -31.87
N GLU A 186 38.49 33.12 -30.81
CA GLU A 186 38.60 34.57 -30.66
C GLU A 186 40.06 35.05 -30.64
N GLU A 187 40.95 34.31 -29.98
CA GLU A 187 42.39 34.64 -29.91
C GLU A 187 43.12 34.46 -31.26
N LYS A 188 42.53 33.71 -32.20
CA LYS A 188 43.06 33.46 -33.55
C LYS A 188 42.51 34.39 -34.63
N LEU A 189 41.59 35.31 -34.31
CA LEU A 189 41.23 36.36 -35.26
C LEU A 189 42.36 37.40 -35.30
N PRO A 190 43.04 37.60 -36.44
CA PRO A 190 44.06 38.63 -36.54
C PRO A 190 43.42 40.02 -36.40
N THR A 191 44.03 40.88 -35.60
CA THR A 191 43.67 42.30 -35.51
C THR A 191 43.93 42.92 -36.88
N VAL A 192 42.87 43.13 -37.66
CA VAL A 192 42.94 43.87 -38.92
C VAL A 192 43.19 45.34 -38.54
N LYS A 193 44.43 45.79 -38.72
CA LYS A 193 44.82 47.20 -38.75
C LYS A 193 44.67 47.75 -40.16
#